data_AF-A0A7C1DNA7-F1
#
_entry.id   AF-A0A7C1DNA7-F1
#
_cell.length_a   1.000
_cell.length_b   1.000
_cell.length_c   1.000
_cell.angle_alpha   90.00
_cell.angle_beta   90.00
_cell.angle_gamma   90.00
#
_symmetry.space_group_name_H-M   'P 1'
#
loop_
_entity.id
_entity.type
_entity.pdbx_description
1 polymer ?
#
loop_
_entity_poly.entity_id
_entity_poly.type
_entity_poly.pdbx_seq_one_letter_code
_entity_poly.pdbx_strand_id
1 'polypeptide(L)'
;MKKETSCINTRAIIEYVREHNNGDCSPLFGDLDPEIDSLSEPTEFFTDPNNWISCGVACKLYDRASKLLDDPKVAFKIARFAVERTSFGYVQRIVIKAFWSIRKGLQNLQKINDRWNRSKRVELVEISGNEAMIRLHWDPTMEVCKHLCLMNQGSYTFMPLVWGGKPLYLKETSCFFEGAPYCEYHLKWTFRNRVHEIFSRLFTSKSVLKETIREMEADKRIIEEKYEEVNRLNETLGYKIRQLVAIQQTG
;
A
#
# COMPACT_ATOMS: atom_id res chain seq x y z
N MET A 1 16.07 -3.17 -10.85
CA MET A 1 15.75 -2.70 -9.50
C MET A 1 15.05 -3.81 -8.71
N LYS A 2 15.29 -3.90 -7.39
CA LYS A 2 14.61 -4.88 -6.50
C LYS A 2 13.12 -4.55 -6.36
N LYS A 3 12.25 -5.57 -6.26
CA LYS A 3 10.79 -5.39 -6.10
C LYS A 3 10.39 -5.53 -4.64
N GLU A 4 10.44 -4.44 -3.88
CA GLU A 4 10.30 -4.44 -2.41
C GLU A 4 9.07 -3.65 -1.93
N THR A 5 8.79 -2.52 -2.56
CA THR A 5 7.67 -1.62 -2.24
C THR A 5 6.77 -1.44 -3.46
N SER A 6 5.46 -1.65 -3.31
CA SER A 6 4.50 -1.41 -4.38
C SER A 6 4.32 0.08 -4.65
N CYS A 7 4.15 0.44 -5.93
CA CYS A 7 3.89 1.79 -6.38
C CYS A 7 2.54 2.36 -5.90
N ILE A 8 1.66 1.58 -5.28
CA ILE A 8 0.53 2.15 -4.52
C ILE A 8 1.01 3.14 -3.46
N ASN A 9 2.14 2.85 -2.80
CA ASN A 9 2.71 3.73 -1.80
C ASN A 9 3.31 4.99 -2.44
N THR A 10 4.00 4.86 -3.58
CA THR A 10 4.59 6.01 -4.27
C THR A 10 3.54 6.90 -4.92
N ARG A 11 2.44 6.33 -5.43
CA ARG A 11 1.30 7.11 -5.94
C ARG A 11 0.83 8.14 -4.93
N ALA A 12 0.72 7.75 -3.65
CA ALA A 12 0.34 8.68 -2.60
C ALA A 12 1.35 9.82 -2.40
N ILE A 13 2.66 9.56 -2.56
CA ILE A 13 3.71 10.59 -2.51
C ILE A 13 3.53 11.57 -3.67
N ILE A 14 3.40 11.05 -4.89
CA ILE A 14 3.25 11.87 -6.10
C ILE A 14 1.99 12.73 -6.02
N GLU A 15 0.84 12.14 -5.67
CA GLU A 15 -0.43 12.86 -5.55
C GLU A 15 -0.40 13.91 -4.43
N TYR A 16 0.22 13.59 -3.29
CA TYR A 16 0.35 14.54 -2.19
C TYR A 16 1.21 15.74 -2.58
N VAL A 17 2.38 15.49 -3.17
CA VAL A 17 3.28 16.57 -3.63
C VAL A 17 2.62 17.39 -4.73
N ARG A 18 1.94 16.76 -5.70
CA ARG A 18 1.18 17.46 -6.74
C ARG A 18 0.20 18.47 -6.14
N GLU A 19 -0.50 18.08 -5.09
CA GLU A 19 -1.50 18.93 -4.44
C GLU A 19 -0.89 20.05 -3.60
N HIS A 20 0.32 19.85 -3.06
CA HIS A 20 0.97 20.78 -2.14
C HIS A 20 2.12 21.58 -2.78
N ASN A 21 2.45 21.31 -4.04
CA ASN A 21 3.51 21.96 -4.81
C ASN A 21 3.00 22.45 -6.18
N ASN A 22 1.82 23.08 -6.20
CA ASN A 22 1.25 23.75 -7.38
C ASN A 22 1.14 22.87 -8.64
N GLY A 23 0.95 21.57 -8.47
CA GLY A 23 0.87 20.59 -9.57
C GLY A 23 2.21 20.01 -10.02
N ASP A 24 3.34 20.56 -9.57
CA ASP A 24 4.68 20.13 -10.00
C ASP A 24 5.20 18.98 -9.13
N CYS A 25 5.53 17.87 -9.79
CA CYS A 25 6.14 16.69 -9.18
C CYS A 25 7.57 16.45 -9.68
N SER A 26 8.06 17.25 -10.63
CA SER A 26 9.38 17.09 -11.23
C SER A 26 10.54 17.05 -10.22
N PRO A 27 10.51 17.78 -9.08
CA PRO A 27 11.59 17.71 -8.10
C PRO A 27 11.73 16.36 -7.40
N LEU A 28 10.74 15.46 -7.55
CA LEU A 28 10.82 14.10 -7.02
C LEU A 28 11.67 13.18 -7.89
N PHE A 29 11.90 13.51 -9.17
CA PHE A 29 12.48 12.59 -10.16
C PHE A 29 13.96 12.89 -10.48
N GLY A 30 14.62 11.92 -11.13
CA GLY A 30 16.04 11.95 -11.53
C GLY A 30 16.98 11.36 -10.48
N ASP A 31 18.02 10.64 -10.87
CA ASP A 31 18.97 9.95 -9.97
C ASP A 31 18.25 9.07 -8.90
N LEU A 32 17.19 8.38 -9.32
CA LEU A 32 16.45 7.47 -8.46
C LEU A 32 17.05 6.07 -8.53
N ASP A 33 17.06 5.49 -9.72
CA ASP A 33 17.60 4.19 -10.09
C ASP A 33 17.78 4.20 -11.62
N PRO A 34 18.82 3.57 -12.19
CA PRO A 34 19.04 3.57 -13.63
C PRO A 34 17.84 3.09 -14.46
N GLU A 35 17.05 2.13 -13.95
CA GLU A 35 15.84 1.68 -14.64
C GLU A 35 14.76 2.77 -14.67
N ILE A 36 14.59 3.51 -13.58
CA ILE A 36 13.63 4.61 -13.49
C ILE A 36 14.08 5.80 -14.33
N ASP A 37 15.36 6.15 -14.26
CA ASP A 37 15.90 7.33 -14.94
C ASP A 37 15.94 7.15 -16.47
N SER A 38 15.81 5.91 -16.96
CA SER A 38 15.66 5.60 -18.38
C SER A 38 14.24 5.76 -18.92
N LEU A 39 13.24 5.96 -18.04
CA LEU A 39 11.84 6.09 -18.44
C LEU A 39 11.55 7.49 -18.98
N SER A 40 10.77 7.56 -20.06
CA SER A 40 10.26 8.84 -20.57
C SER A 40 9.20 9.44 -19.64
N GLU A 41 8.36 8.59 -19.05
CA GLU A 41 7.22 8.99 -18.20
C GLU A 41 7.30 8.34 -16.80
N PRO A 42 8.22 8.78 -15.93
CA PRO A 42 8.40 8.20 -14.60
C PRO A 42 7.15 8.33 -13.72
N THR A 43 6.35 9.38 -13.93
CA THR A 43 5.10 9.60 -13.18
C THR A 43 4.09 8.47 -13.40
N GLU A 44 3.92 7.99 -14.63
CA GLU A 44 3.01 6.88 -14.94
C GLU A 44 3.47 5.60 -14.25
N PHE A 45 4.78 5.33 -14.29
CA PHE A 45 5.37 4.18 -13.61
C PHE A 45 5.10 4.19 -12.10
N PHE A 46 5.29 5.34 -11.44
CA PHE A 46 5.08 5.48 -9.98
C PHE A 46 3.61 5.52 -9.56
N THR A 47 2.68 5.65 -10.49
CA THR A 47 1.24 5.70 -10.21
C THR A 47 0.50 4.41 -10.58
N ASP A 48 1.12 3.52 -11.36
CA ASP A 48 0.59 2.18 -11.64
C ASP A 48 0.71 1.27 -10.41
N PRO A 49 -0.41 0.77 -9.84
CA PRO A 49 -0.41 -0.11 -8.67
C PRO A 49 0.30 -1.46 -8.87
N ASN A 50 0.51 -1.89 -10.12
CA ASN A 50 1.16 -3.16 -10.44
C ASN A 50 2.70 -3.07 -10.43
N ASN A 51 3.24 -1.86 -10.42
CA ASN A 51 4.67 -1.63 -10.37
C ASN A 51 5.23 -1.76 -8.96
N TRP A 52 6.51 -2.12 -8.89
CA TRP A 52 7.26 -2.33 -7.66
C TRP A 52 8.64 -1.71 -7.78
N ILE A 53 9.12 -1.13 -6.68
CA ILE A 53 10.41 -0.45 -6.58
C ILE A 53 11.20 -0.94 -5.38
N SER A 54 12.48 -0.55 -5.29
CA SER A 54 13.28 -0.77 -4.10
C SER A 54 12.84 0.16 -2.97
N CYS A 55 13.12 -0.23 -1.73
CA CYS A 55 12.96 0.65 -0.58
C CYS A 55 13.84 1.90 -0.69
N GLY A 56 15.04 1.79 -1.29
CA GLY A 56 15.93 2.91 -1.54
C GLY A 56 15.29 3.99 -2.40
N VAL A 57 14.63 3.62 -3.51
CA VAL A 57 13.88 4.57 -4.34
C VAL A 57 12.73 5.21 -3.56
N ALA A 58 11.96 4.42 -2.80
CA ALA A 58 10.88 4.96 -1.97
C ALA A 58 11.41 5.96 -0.93
N CYS A 59 12.56 5.66 -0.32
CA CYS A 59 13.23 6.53 0.64
C CYS A 59 13.72 7.84 0.01
N LYS A 60 14.31 7.80 -1.18
CA LYS A 60 14.68 9.01 -1.94
C LYS A 60 13.46 9.88 -2.25
N LEU A 61 12.34 9.28 -2.65
CA LEU A 61 11.10 10.02 -2.91
C LEU A 61 10.57 10.73 -1.66
N TYR A 62 10.56 10.05 -0.51
CA TYR A 62 10.15 10.68 0.75
C TYR A 62 11.10 11.78 1.20
N ASP A 63 12.41 11.58 1.09
CA ASP A 63 13.42 12.59 1.45
C ASP A 63 13.27 13.85 0.59
N ARG A 64 13.05 13.68 -0.72
CA ARG A 64 12.78 14.80 -1.63
C ARG A 64 11.47 15.50 -1.32
N ALA A 65 10.40 14.76 -1.07
CA ALA A 65 9.13 15.34 -0.64
C ALA A 65 9.28 16.12 0.68
N SER A 66 10.07 15.59 1.61
CA SER A 66 10.34 16.22 2.91
C SER A 66 11.10 17.54 2.74
N LYS A 67 12.11 17.57 1.88
CA LYS A 67 12.91 18.78 1.59
C LYS A 67 12.11 19.81 0.81
N LEU A 68 11.37 19.37 -0.21
CA LEU A 68 10.56 20.23 -1.07
C LEU A 68 9.47 20.96 -0.27
N LEU A 69 8.81 20.26 0.67
CA LEU A 69 7.72 20.80 1.47
C LEU A 69 8.17 21.32 2.85
N ASP A 70 9.48 21.32 3.12
CA ASP A 70 10.08 21.67 4.42
C ASP A 70 9.37 21.01 5.62
N ASP A 71 9.08 19.71 5.48
CA ASP A 71 8.27 18.97 6.45
C ASP A 71 8.88 17.60 6.79
N PRO A 72 9.59 17.47 7.93
CA PRO A 72 10.16 16.18 8.34
C PRO A 72 9.09 15.12 8.66
N LYS A 73 7.82 15.52 8.85
CA LYS A 73 6.68 14.62 9.10
C LYS A 73 5.86 14.35 7.84
N VAL A 74 6.35 14.72 6.65
CA VAL A 74 5.58 14.58 5.39
C VAL A 74 5.09 13.15 5.17
N ALA A 75 5.89 12.13 5.47
CA ALA A 75 5.51 10.73 5.26
C ALA A 75 4.29 10.32 6.11
N PHE A 76 4.17 10.85 7.34
CA PHE A 76 2.99 10.64 8.19
C PHE A 76 1.75 11.32 7.60
N LYS A 77 1.91 12.53 7.03
CA LYS A 77 0.81 13.26 6.37
C LYS A 77 0.41 12.62 5.04
N ILE A 78 1.36 12.12 4.26
CA ILE A 78 1.11 11.32 3.05
C ILE A 78 0.31 10.07 3.39
N ALA A 79 0.63 9.38 4.50
CA ALA A 79 -0.14 8.24 4.94
C ALA A 79 -1.61 8.60 5.24
N ARG A 80 -1.83 9.74 5.92
CA ARG A 80 -3.18 10.27 6.15
C ARG A 80 -3.91 10.52 4.84
N PHE A 81 -3.27 11.25 3.93
CA PHE A 81 -3.80 11.58 2.61
C PHE A 81 -4.19 10.32 1.83
N ALA A 82 -3.31 9.31 1.82
CA ALA A 82 -3.56 8.03 1.16
C ALA A 82 -4.82 7.35 1.73
N VAL A 83 -4.96 7.31 3.05
CA VAL A 83 -6.12 6.69 3.71
C VAL A 83 -7.41 7.47 3.43
N GLU A 84 -7.38 8.79 3.55
CA GLU A 84 -8.55 9.65 3.28
C GLU A 84 -9.02 9.55 1.82
N ARG A 85 -8.09 9.35 0.88
CA ARG A 85 -8.36 9.19 -0.55
C ARG A 85 -8.51 7.76 -1.02
N THR A 86 -8.38 6.78 -0.13
CA THR A 86 -8.61 5.39 -0.50
C THR A 86 -10.08 5.22 -0.89
N SER A 87 -10.34 5.23 -2.19
CA SER A 87 -11.64 4.94 -2.77
C SER A 87 -11.75 3.44 -2.99
N PHE A 88 -12.46 2.77 -2.09
CA PHE A 88 -12.98 1.44 -2.37
C PHE A 88 -14.16 1.55 -3.34
N GLY A 89 -14.30 0.61 -4.27
CA GLY A 89 -15.54 0.45 -5.05
C GLY A 89 -16.75 0.39 -4.11
N TYR A 90 -17.93 0.79 -4.59
CA TYR A 90 -19.13 0.94 -3.75
C TYR A 90 -19.41 -0.30 -2.88
N VAL A 91 -19.31 -1.48 -3.51
CA VAL A 91 -19.39 -2.80 -2.88
C VAL A 91 -18.26 -3.07 -1.87
N GLN A 92 -17.01 -2.84 -2.25
CA GLN A 92 -15.85 -3.08 -1.38
C GLN A 92 -15.94 -2.22 -0.12
N ARG A 93 -16.42 -0.98 -0.26
CA ARG A 93 -16.68 -0.07 0.86
C ARG A 93 -17.72 -0.65 1.81
N ILE A 94 -18.76 -1.32 1.30
CA ILE A 94 -19.79 -1.95 2.12
C ILE A 94 -19.25 -3.22 2.80
N VAL A 95 -18.54 -4.09 2.09
CA VAL A 95 -17.94 -5.30 2.67
C VAL A 95 -16.93 -4.96 3.76
N ILE A 96 -16.07 -3.98 3.51
CA ILE A 96 -15.06 -3.51 4.46
C ILE A 96 -15.73 -2.87 5.69
N LYS A 97 -16.79 -2.07 5.50
CA LYS A 97 -17.55 -1.48 6.62
C LYS A 97 -18.41 -2.46 7.40
N ALA A 98 -18.98 -3.46 6.74
CA ALA A 98 -19.84 -4.45 7.38
C ALA A 98 -19.02 -5.53 8.10
N PHE A 99 -17.91 -6.01 7.53
CA PHE A 99 -17.24 -7.22 8.03
C PHE A 99 -15.87 -6.99 8.67
N TRP A 100 -15.27 -5.80 8.48
CA TRP A 100 -13.93 -5.48 8.96
C TRP A 100 -13.98 -4.47 10.13
N SER A 101 -13.61 -4.93 11.34
CA SER A 101 -13.39 -4.06 12.49
C SER A 101 -11.92 -3.66 12.59
N ILE A 102 -11.61 -2.61 13.37
CA ILE A 102 -10.21 -2.26 13.69
C ILE A 102 -9.46 -3.49 14.19
N ARG A 103 -10.06 -4.27 15.11
CA ARG A 103 -9.49 -5.52 15.63
C ARG A 103 -9.16 -6.53 14.54
N LYS A 104 -10.08 -6.79 13.60
CA LYS A 104 -9.81 -7.70 12.48
C LYS A 104 -8.73 -7.17 11.55
N GLY A 105 -8.69 -5.86 11.30
CA GLY A 105 -7.61 -5.21 10.56
C GLY A 105 -6.25 -5.44 11.22
N LEU A 106 -6.18 -5.19 12.52
CA LEU A 106 -4.98 -5.41 13.32
C LEU A 106 -4.52 -6.87 13.30
N GLN A 107 -5.45 -7.82 13.43
CA GLN A 107 -5.15 -9.26 13.37
C GLN A 107 -4.63 -9.73 11.99
N ASN A 108 -4.88 -8.97 10.92
CA ASN A 108 -4.45 -9.32 9.57
C ASN A 108 -3.33 -8.40 9.04
N LEU A 109 -2.66 -7.62 9.91
CA LEU A 109 -1.70 -6.62 9.47
C LEU A 109 -0.55 -7.16 8.64
N GLN A 110 0.02 -8.31 9.01
CA GLN A 110 1.08 -8.95 8.21
C GLN A 110 0.59 -9.23 6.79
N LYS A 111 -0.56 -9.89 6.65
CA LYS A 111 -1.15 -10.23 5.35
C LYS A 111 -1.46 -8.99 4.51
N ILE A 112 -1.92 -7.92 5.14
CA ILE A 112 -2.17 -6.63 4.46
C ILE A 112 -0.85 -6.01 4.02
N ASN A 113 0.18 -6.02 4.87
CA ASN A 113 1.51 -5.51 4.57
C ASN A 113 2.13 -6.24 3.37
N ASP A 114 2.10 -7.57 3.36
CA ASP A 114 2.73 -8.40 2.33
C ASP A 114 2.21 -8.14 0.91
N ARG A 115 0.99 -7.60 0.81
CA ARG A 115 0.41 -7.21 -0.49
C ARG A 115 1.13 -6.02 -1.13
N TRP A 116 1.71 -5.14 -0.31
CA TRP A 116 2.22 -3.84 -0.78
C TRP A 116 3.67 -3.56 -0.38
N ASN A 117 4.25 -4.36 0.52
CA ASN A 117 5.54 -4.07 1.12
C ASN A 117 6.23 -5.35 1.64
N ARG A 118 7.51 -5.51 1.32
CA ARG A 118 8.35 -6.65 1.71
C ARG A 118 9.46 -6.31 2.71
N SER A 119 9.55 -5.04 3.11
CA SER A 119 10.66 -4.50 3.92
C SER A 119 10.66 -4.90 5.39
N LYS A 120 9.60 -5.56 5.85
CA LYS A 120 9.41 -5.84 7.26
C LYS A 120 8.44 -6.97 7.52
N ARG A 121 8.62 -7.62 8.68
CA ARG A 121 7.62 -8.46 9.33
C ARG A 121 6.83 -7.62 10.34
N VAL A 122 5.52 -7.71 10.29
CA VAL A 122 4.59 -7.05 11.20
C VAL A 122 4.08 -8.05 12.22
N GLU A 123 4.40 -7.82 13.48
CA GLU A 123 3.97 -8.65 14.59
C GLU A 123 2.89 -7.91 15.39
N LEU A 124 1.71 -8.52 15.53
CA LEU A 124 0.72 -8.10 16.52
C LEU A 124 1.07 -8.79 17.83
N VAL A 125 1.68 -8.06 18.76
CA VAL A 125 2.16 -8.61 20.05
C VAL A 125 0.98 -8.87 20.98
N GLU A 126 0.08 -7.89 21.09
CA GLU A 126 -1.10 -7.99 21.93
C GLU A 126 -2.27 -7.22 21.31
N ILE A 127 -3.47 -7.73 21.55
CA ILE A 127 -4.71 -6.99 21.31
C ILE A 127 -5.71 -7.25 22.45
N SER A 128 -6.00 -6.22 23.23
CA SER A 128 -6.86 -6.30 24.40
C SER A 128 -7.77 -5.09 24.48
N GLY A 129 -9.08 -5.31 24.67
CA GLY A 129 -10.07 -4.25 24.69
C GLY A 129 -10.02 -3.35 23.45
N ASN A 130 -9.57 -2.11 23.65
CA ASN A 130 -9.44 -1.06 22.65
C ASN A 130 -7.99 -0.60 22.46
N GLU A 131 -7.05 -1.46 22.84
CA GLU A 131 -5.62 -1.24 22.76
C GLU A 131 -4.96 -2.39 22.00
N ALA A 132 -3.84 -2.09 21.35
CA ALA A 132 -3.00 -3.09 20.70
C ALA A 132 -1.54 -2.66 20.70
N MET A 133 -0.66 -3.63 20.70
CA MET A 133 0.78 -3.41 20.57
C MET A 133 1.28 -4.11 19.30
N ILE A 134 1.99 -3.36 18.46
CA ILE A 134 2.52 -3.84 17.19
C ILE A 134 4.04 -3.63 17.18
N ARG A 135 4.75 -4.61 16.62
CA ARG A 135 6.18 -4.48 16.31
C ARG A 135 6.43 -4.61 14.82
N LEU A 136 7.30 -3.75 14.31
CA LEU A 136 7.82 -3.81 12.96
C LEU A 136 9.29 -4.25 13.00
N HIS A 137 9.53 -5.46 12.51
CA HIS A 137 10.87 -6.02 12.36
C HIS A 137 11.32 -5.77 10.93
N TRP A 138 12.15 -4.75 10.73
CA TRP A 138 12.66 -4.36 9.42
C TRP A 138 13.72 -5.34 8.94
N ASP A 139 13.77 -5.58 7.63
CA ASP A 139 14.83 -6.35 7.00
C ASP A 139 16.09 -5.47 6.90
N PRO A 140 17.18 -5.77 7.64
CA PRO A 140 18.38 -4.95 7.63
C PRO A 140 19.16 -5.04 6.31
N THR A 141 18.81 -5.97 5.41
CA THR A 141 19.44 -6.11 4.09
C THR A 141 18.80 -5.21 3.02
N MET A 142 17.67 -4.57 3.34
CA MET A 142 16.97 -3.63 2.47
C MET A 142 17.31 -2.19 2.84
N GLU A 143 17.30 -1.30 1.85
CA GLU A 143 17.58 0.13 2.05
C GLU A 143 16.35 0.86 2.63
N VAL A 144 16.16 0.73 3.94
CA VAL A 144 15.03 1.30 4.68
C VAL A 144 15.40 2.62 5.37
N CYS A 145 14.42 3.50 5.60
CA CYS A 145 14.62 4.81 6.24
C CYS A 145 13.48 5.20 7.20
N LYS A 146 13.71 6.20 8.08
CA LYS A 146 12.73 6.68 9.07
C LYS A 146 11.40 7.14 8.45
N HIS A 147 11.40 7.62 7.20
CA HIS A 147 10.16 7.96 6.50
C HIS A 147 9.23 6.74 6.34
N LEU A 148 9.75 5.53 6.15
CA LEU A 148 8.94 4.32 6.09
C LEU A 148 8.30 4.03 7.45
N CYS A 149 9.01 4.25 8.55
CA CYS A 149 8.43 4.19 9.90
C CYS A 149 7.28 5.20 10.06
N LEU A 150 7.50 6.47 9.71
CA LEU A 150 6.47 7.53 9.76
C LEU A 150 5.25 7.20 8.90
N MET A 151 5.46 6.64 7.70
CA MET A 151 4.38 6.18 6.83
C MET A 151 3.54 5.10 7.55
N ASN A 152 4.17 4.12 8.20
CA ASN A 152 3.44 3.09 8.95
C ASN A 152 2.72 3.67 10.19
N GLN A 153 3.34 4.59 10.92
CA GLN A 153 2.69 5.30 12.03
C GLN A 153 1.41 6.01 11.55
N GLY A 154 1.50 6.73 10.43
CA GLY A 154 0.35 7.40 9.84
C GLY A 154 -0.71 6.40 9.34
N SER A 155 -0.30 5.34 8.64
CA SER A 155 -1.23 4.31 8.16
C SER A 155 -2.03 3.71 9.32
N TYR A 156 -1.38 3.33 10.43
CA TYR A 156 -2.10 2.79 11.60
C TYR A 156 -2.98 3.83 12.28
N THR A 157 -2.47 5.05 12.47
CA THR A 157 -3.20 6.16 13.09
C THR A 157 -4.49 6.47 12.35
N PHE A 158 -4.44 6.52 11.02
CA PHE A 158 -5.56 6.95 10.19
C PHE A 158 -6.38 5.79 9.61
N MET A 159 -5.91 4.54 9.69
CA MET A 159 -6.64 3.35 9.25
C MET A 159 -8.13 3.36 9.66
N PRO A 160 -8.51 3.77 10.89
CA PRO A 160 -9.92 3.86 11.27
C PRO A 160 -10.82 4.72 10.35
N LEU A 161 -10.26 5.71 9.66
CA LEU A 161 -10.99 6.61 8.75
C LEU A 161 -11.61 5.87 7.57
N VAL A 162 -11.03 4.74 7.13
CA VAL A 162 -11.61 3.86 6.10
C VAL A 162 -13.04 3.45 6.46
N TRP A 163 -13.31 3.23 7.75
CA TRP A 163 -14.61 2.82 8.27
C TRP A 163 -15.45 4.00 8.79
N GLY A 164 -15.05 5.24 8.51
CA GLY A 164 -15.69 6.44 9.08
C GLY A 164 -15.49 6.58 10.58
N GLY A 165 -14.44 5.95 11.13
CA GLY A 165 -14.01 6.10 12.51
C GLY A 165 -13.27 7.42 12.75
N LYS A 166 -12.69 7.56 13.94
CA LYS A 166 -11.74 8.63 14.27
C LYS A 166 -10.32 8.06 14.26
N PRO A 167 -9.29 8.87 13.96
CA PRO A 167 -7.91 8.43 14.09
C PRO A 167 -7.66 7.86 15.48
N LEU A 168 -6.88 6.78 15.55
CA LEU A 168 -6.48 6.20 16.84
C LEU A 168 -5.32 6.99 17.44
N TYR A 169 -5.14 6.88 18.75
CA TYR A 169 -3.92 7.34 19.40
C TYR A 169 -2.82 6.30 19.18
N LEU A 170 -1.65 6.76 18.71
CA LEU A 170 -0.46 5.93 18.51
C LEU A 170 0.71 6.55 19.29
N LYS A 171 1.42 5.72 20.05
CA LYS A 171 2.68 6.10 20.69
C LYS A 171 3.79 5.15 20.22
N GLU A 172 4.87 5.71 19.67
CA GLU A 172 6.11 4.96 19.42
C GLU A 172 6.89 4.83 20.74
N THR A 173 7.22 3.60 21.13
CA THR A 173 7.99 3.29 22.36
C THR A 173 9.40 2.84 22.06
N SER A 174 9.68 2.41 20.83
CA SER A 174 11.00 2.01 20.34
C SER A 174 11.05 2.22 18.84
N CYS A 175 12.21 2.59 18.28
CA CYS A 175 12.36 2.79 16.85
C CYS A 175 13.64 2.15 16.30
N PHE A 176 13.49 1.30 15.29
CA PHE A 176 14.61 0.67 14.58
C PHE A 176 15.61 1.71 14.02
N PHE A 177 15.07 2.82 13.50
CA PHE A 177 15.85 3.91 12.93
C PHE A 177 16.54 4.80 13.98
N GLU A 178 16.33 4.50 15.27
CA GLU A 178 16.99 5.14 16.42
C GLU A 178 17.86 4.13 17.20
N GLY A 179 18.18 2.98 16.59
CA GLY A 179 19.07 1.96 17.16
C GLY A 179 18.38 0.84 17.93
N ALA A 180 17.04 0.81 18.00
CA ALA A 180 16.31 -0.30 18.60
C ALA A 180 16.26 -1.53 17.65
N PRO A 181 15.98 -2.74 18.13
CA PRO A 181 15.85 -3.92 17.27
C PRO A 181 14.60 -3.91 16.37
N TYR A 182 13.59 -3.11 16.70
CA TYR A 182 12.32 -2.99 15.96
C TYR A 182 11.68 -1.63 16.23
N CYS A 183 10.68 -1.25 15.42
CA CYS A 183 9.75 -0.20 15.83
C CYS A 183 8.60 -0.81 16.64
N GLU A 184 8.24 -0.22 17.78
CA GLU A 184 7.10 -0.66 18.59
C GLU A 184 6.07 0.47 18.72
N TYR A 185 4.82 0.14 18.44
CA TYR A 185 3.70 1.08 18.47
C TYR A 185 2.61 0.59 19.41
N HIS A 186 2.24 1.46 20.34
CA HIS A 186 1.12 1.27 21.26
C HIS A 186 -0.08 2.04 20.72
N LEU A 187 -1.11 1.30 20.35
CA LEU A 187 -2.33 1.82 19.75
C LEU A 187 -3.45 1.86 20.78
N LYS A 188 -4.24 2.93 20.76
CA LYS A 188 -5.47 3.06 21.55
C LYS A 188 -6.54 3.74 20.72
N TRP A 189 -7.72 3.11 20.59
CA TRP A 189 -8.86 3.69 19.87
C TRP A 189 -10.08 3.83 20.78
N THR A 190 -10.93 4.82 20.53
CA THR A 190 -12.18 4.97 21.29
C THR A 190 -13.27 4.09 20.70
N PHE A 191 -14.07 3.41 21.54
CA PHE A 191 -15.31 2.78 21.10
C PHE A 191 -16.26 3.85 20.53
N ARG A 192 -16.81 3.60 19.34
CA ARG A 192 -18.07 4.23 18.91
C ARG A 192 -19.21 3.32 19.40
N ASN A 193 -20.31 3.89 19.92
CA ASN A 193 -21.44 3.16 20.52
C ASN A 193 -21.70 1.79 19.87
N ARG A 194 -21.65 0.71 20.66
CA ARG A 194 -21.90 -0.70 20.22
C ARG A 194 -23.08 -0.83 19.26
N VAL A 195 -24.10 -0.01 19.48
CA VAL A 195 -25.33 0.05 18.71
C VAL A 195 -25.09 0.38 17.24
N HIS A 196 -24.23 1.35 16.91
CA HIS A 196 -23.97 1.74 15.52
C HIS A 196 -23.14 0.70 14.76
N GLU A 197 -22.19 0.05 15.44
CA GLU A 197 -21.35 -1.02 14.87
C GLU A 197 -22.16 -2.33 14.67
N ILE A 198 -23.16 -2.58 15.51
CA ILE A 198 -24.11 -3.70 15.38
C ILE A 198 -25.14 -3.39 14.29
N PHE A 199 -25.70 -2.18 14.24
CA PHE A 199 -26.66 -1.81 13.20
C PHE A 199 -26.02 -1.73 11.80
N SER A 200 -24.79 -1.26 11.66
CA SER A 200 -24.08 -1.28 10.36
C SER A 200 -23.82 -2.71 9.85
N ARG A 201 -23.75 -3.70 10.75
CA ARG A 201 -23.64 -5.13 10.44
C ARG A 201 -24.97 -5.80 10.11
N LEU A 202 -26.08 -5.29 10.66
CA LEU A 202 -27.42 -5.84 10.47
C LEU A 202 -28.13 -5.31 9.21
N PHE A 203 -27.68 -4.18 8.66
CA PHE A 203 -28.32 -3.51 7.50
C PHE A 203 -27.68 -3.77 6.13
N THR A 204 -26.78 -4.74 5.97
CA THR A 204 -26.39 -5.20 4.63
C THR A 204 -27.55 -5.94 3.97
N SER A 205 -28.35 -5.21 3.20
CA SER A 205 -29.46 -5.76 2.40
C SER A 205 -29.01 -6.92 1.50
N LYS A 206 -29.86 -7.94 1.30
CA LYS A 206 -29.64 -9.02 0.32
C LYS A 206 -29.32 -8.49 -1.08
N SER A 207 -29.85 -7.31 -1.44
CA SER A 207 -29.55 -6.66 -2.72
C SER A 207 -28.08 -6.26 -2.83
N VAL A 208 -27.50 -5.74 -1.75
CA VAL A 208 -26.10 -5.31 -1.67
C VAL A 208 -25.14 -6.50 -1.75
N LEU A 209 -25.48 -7.61 -1.06
CA LEU A 209 -24.69 -8.85 -1.16
C LEU A 209 -24.71 -9.42 -2.58
N LYS A 210 -25.85 -9.33 -3.28
CA LYS A 210 -25.98 -9.78 -4.68
C LYS A 210 -25.20 -8.91 -5.66
N GLU A 211 -25.18 -7.59 -5.44
CA GLU A 211 -24.38 -6.64 -6.20
C GLU A 211 -22.89 -6.88 -5.97
N THR A 212 -22.50 -7.25 -4.75
CA THR A 212 -21.14 -7.62 -4.38
C THR A 212 -20.65 -8.86 -5.14
N ILE A 213 -21.48 -9.90 -5.19
CA ILE A 213 -21.18 -11.11 -5.96
C ILE A 213 -20.99 -10.76 -7.45
N ARG A 214 -21.83 -9.89 -8.01
CA ARG A 214 -21.73 -9.46 -9.41
C ARG A 214 -20.44 -8.70 -9.72
N GLU A 215 -20.01 -7.78 -8.86
CA GLU A 215 -18.73 -7.07 -9.05
C GLU A 215 -17.55 -8.04 -8.94
N MET A 216 -17.56 -8.96 -7.95
CA MET A 216 -16.51 -9.99 -7.84
C MET A 216 -16.46 -10.91 -9.07
N GLU A 217 -17.61 -11.24 -9.66
CA GLU A 217 -17.69 -11.99 -10.92
C GLU A 217 -17.21 -11.18 -12.12
N ALA A 218 -17.35 -9.85 -12.11
CA ALA A 218 -16.79 -8.97 -13.14
C ALA A 218 -15.25 -8.90 -13.02
N ASP A 219 -14.71 -8.72 -11.81
CA ASP A 219 -13.26 -8.74 -11.56
C ASP A 219 -12.65 -10.10 -11.95
N LYS A 220 -13.35 -11.21 -11.69
CA LYS A 220 -12.93 -12.56 -12.12
C LYS A 220 -12.79 -12.65 -13.64
N ARG A 221 -13.72 -12.05 -14.39
CA ARG A 221 -13.67 -12.03 -15.86
C ARG A 221 -12.47 -11.24 -16.39
N ILE A 222 -12.17 -10.09 -15.79
CA ILE A 222 -10.97 -9.31 -16.14
C ILE A 222 -9.69 -10.13 -15.90
N ILE A 223 -9.63 -10.87 -14.79
CA ILE A 223 -8.50 -11.77 -14.50
C ILE A 223 -8.40 -12.88 -15.54
N GLU A 224 -9.52 -13.50 -15.93
CA GLU A 224 -9.56 -14.54 -16.97
C GLU A 224 -9.09 -13.99 -18.33
N GLU A 225 -9.57 -12.82 -18.74
CA GLU A 225 -9.12 -12.16 -19.98
C GLU A 225 -7.61 -11.88 -19.98
N LYS A 226 -7.07 -11.38 -18.85
CA LYS A 226 -5.63 -11.17 -18.70
C LYS A 226 -4.84 -12.47 -18.73
N TYR A 227 -5.39 -13.54 -18.18
CA TYR A 227 -4.78 -14.88 -18.24
C TYR A 227 -4.74 -15.41 -19.67
N GLU A 228 -5.81 -15.24 -20.44
CA GLU A 228 -5.85 -15.59 -21.85
C GLU A 228 -4.91 -14.75 -22.71
N GLU A 229 -4.79 -13.45 -22.41
CA GLU A 229 -3.84 -12.55 -23.08
C GLU A 229 -2.39 -13.03 -22.86
N VAL A 230 -2.04 -13.36 -21.61
CA VAL A 230 -0.72 -13.92 -21.27
C VAL A 230 -0.47 -15.26 -21.98
N ASN A 231 -1.44 -16.15 -22.03
CA ASN A 231 -1.30 -17.43 -22.74
C ASN A 231 -1.05 -17.22 -24.24
N ARG A 232 -1.81 -16.33 -24.88
CA ARG A 232 -1.61 -15.98 -26.29
C ARG A 232 -0.22 -15.39 -26.55
N LEU A 233 0.24 -14.51 -25.68
CA LEU A 233 1.59 -13.94 -25.76
C LEU A 233 2.67 -15.02 -25.60
N ASN A 234 2.49 -15.96 -24.67
CA ASN A 234 3.42 -17.08 -24.46
C ASN A 234 3.47 -18.03 -25.67
N GLU A 235 2.32 -18.36 -26.27
CA GLU A 235 2.27 -19.17 -27.50
C GLU A 235 3.00 -18.49 -28.66
N THR A 236 2.75 -17.20 -28.84
CA THR A 236 3.39 -16.36 -29.87
C THR A 236 4.90 -16.29 -29.65
N LEU A 237 5.34 -16.10 -28.41
CA LEU A 237 6.75 -16.08 -28.05
C LEU A 237 7.40 -17.44 -28.31
N GLY A 238 6.74 -18.54 -27.92
CA GLY A 238 7.21 -19.90 -28.19
C GLY A 238 7.34 -20.21 -29.68
N TYR A 239 6.41 -19.71 -30.51
CA TYR A 239 6.52 -19.82 -31.97
C TYR A 239 7.74 -19.06 -32.52
N LYS A 240 7.95 -17.82 -32.09
CA LYS A 240 9.12 -17.01 -32.50
C LYS A 240 10.44 -17.66 -32.08
N ILE A 241 10.51 -18.23 -30.87
CA ILE A 241 11.69 -18.98 -30.41
C ILE A 241 11.97 -20.18 -31.32
N ARG A 242 10.95 -20.97 -31.69
CA ARG A 242 11.13 -22.11 -32.61
C ARG A 242 11.62 -21.68 -33.99
N GLN A 243 11.11 -20.57 -34.53
CA GLN A 243 11.60 -20.02 -35.80
C GLN A 243 13.07 -19.62 -35.72
N LEU A 244 13.49 -18.93 -34.65
CA LEU A 244 14.88 -18.52 -34.46
C LEU A 244 15.82 -19.73 -34.30
N VAL A 245 15.41 -20.76 -33.56
CA VAL A 245 16.17 -22.01 -33.41
C VAL A 245 16.32 -22.73 -34.75
N ALA A 246 15.25 -22.80 -35.55
CA ALA A 246 15.31 -23.43 -36.87
C ALA A 246 16.26 -22.69 -37.83
N ILE A 247 16.28 -21.35 -37.78
CA ILE A 247 17.22 -20.51 -38.54
C ILE A 247 18.67 -20.75 -38.08
N GLN A 248 18.92 -20.86 -36.77
CA GLN A 248 20.27 -21.17 -36.24
C GLN A 248 20.76 -22.59 -36.54
N GLN A 249 19.86 -23.55 -36.76
CA GLN A 249 20.22 -24.94 -37.10
C GLN A 249 20.44 -25.18 -38.61
N THR A 250 20.06 -24.20 -39.45
CA THR A 250 20.14 -24.30 -40.92
C THR A 250 21.19 -23.36 -41.54
N GLY A 251 21.89 -22.56 -40.72
CA GLY A 251 23.09 -21.80 -41.09
C GLY A 251 24.32 -22.34 -40.37
#